data_AF-A0A6G2XBZ3-F1
#
_entry.id   AF-A0A6G2XBZ3-F1
#
_cell.length_a   1.000
_cell.length_b   1.000
_cell.length_c   1.000
_cell.angle_alpha   90.00
_cell.angle_beta   90.00
_cell.angle_gamma   90.00
#
_symmetry.space_group_name_H-M   'P 1'
#
loop_
_entity.id
_entity.type
_entity.pdbx_description
1 polymer ?
#
loop_
_entity_poly.entity_id
_entity_poly.type
_entity_poly.pdbx_seq_one_letter_code
_entity_poly.pdbx_strand_id
1 'polypeptide(L)'
;MRCGSSRNLTVHHRVNRGMGGAREEWINRPQNLLTACHDCNMWFEDHPREAYSEGWKVRRPMLPTEMSVLYPDRRQYVLFPDGTRAPVTVAPRARPNHAATA
;
A
#
# COMPACT_ATOMS: atom_id res chain seq x y z
N MET A 1 8.49 7.32 0.04
CA MET A 1 7.04 6.96 0.07
C MET A 1 6.28 7.88 1.04
N ARG A 2 4.93 7.96 0.96
CA ARG A 2 4.01 9.06 1.39
C ARG A 2 4.48 10.47 1.02
N CYS A 3 5.51 11.00 1.65
CA CYS A 3 6.04 12.33 1.36
C CYS A 3 7.01 12.39 0.17
N GLY A 4 7.52 11.23 -0.27
CA GLY A 4 8.48 11.17 -1.39
C GLY A 4 9.93 11.47 -1.02
N SER A 5 10.24 11.68 0.26
CA SER A 5 11.63 11.84 0.73
C SER A 5 12.51 10.66 0.31
N SER A 6 13.75 10.97 -0.08
CA SER A 6 14.83 10.04 -0.37
C SER A 6 15.86 9.95 0.77
N ARG A 7 15.63 10.63 1.89
CA ARG A 7 16.52 10.68 3.06
C ARG A 7 15.95 9.87 4.23
N ASN A 8 16.84 9.35 5.08
CA ASN A 8 16.51 8.62 6.30
C ASN A 8 15.51 7.48 6.07
N LEU A 9 15.81 6.65 5.07
CA LEU A 9 14.92 5.60 4.58
C LEU A 9 14.96 4.38 5.50
N THR A 10 13.79 3.79 5.70
CA THR A 10 13.54 2.59 6.48
C THR A 10 12.61 1.67 5.69
N VAL A 11 12.68 0.37 6.00
CA VAL A 11 11.77 -0.62 5.45
C VAL A 11 10.54 -0.73 6.35
N HIS A 12 9.36 -0.55 5.76
CA HIS A 12 8.07 -0.75 6.41
C HIS A 12 7.42 -2.04 5.90
N HIS A 13 6.96 -2.89 6.82
CA HIS A 13 6.17 -4.07 6.49
C HIS A 13 4.69 -3.69 6.41
N ARG A 14 4.04 -3.95 5.27
CA ARG A 14 2.61 -3.68 5.08
C ARG A 14 1.75 -4.58 5.96
N VAL A 15 2.00 -5.89 5.92
CA VAL A 15 1.55 -6.83 6.93
C VAL A 15 2.68 -6.98 7.95
N ASN A 16 2.40 -6.58 9.19
CA ASN A 16 3.35 -6.66 10.29
C ASN A 16 3.88 -8.09 10.44
N ARG A 17 5.21 -8.23 10.52
CA ARG A 17 5.90 -9.52 10.67
C ARG A 17 5.70 -10.21 12.02
N GLY A 18 5.22 -9.48 13.03
CA GLY A 18 5.15 -9.94 14.42
C GLY A 18 6.53 -9.99 15.11
N MET A 19 6.53 -10.07 16.44
CA MET A 19 7.75 -10.34 17.22
C MET A 19 7.99 -11.86 17.27
N GLY A 20 9.26 -12.30 17.19
CA GLY A 20 9.63 -13.72 17.24
C GLY A 20 9.97 -14.37 15.90
N GLY A 21 10.19 -13.56 14.86
CA GLY A 21 10.42 -14.06 13.51
C GLY A 21 9.11 -14.34 12.80
N ALA A 22 9.19 -14.50 11.47
CA ALA A 22 8.01 -14.56 10.65
C ALA A 22 7.82 -15.97 10.10
N ARG A 23 6.58 -16.46 10.18
CA ARG A 23 6.21 -17.85 9.82
C ARG A 23 5.93 -17.99 8.33
N GLU A 24 5.43 -16.94 7.70
CA GLU A 24 5.11 -16.93 6.29
C GLU A 24 6.30 -16.52 5.43
N GLU A 25 6.63 -17.32 4.40
CA GLU A 25 7.77 -17.04 3.52
C GLU A 25 7.68 -15.66 2.83
N TRP A 26 6.46 -15.21 2.52
CA TRP A 26 6.22 -13.96 1.81
C TRP A 26 6.38 -12.69 2.65
N ILE A 27 6.48 -12.82 3.98
CA ILE A 27 6.44 -11.68 4.89
C ILE A 27 7.58 -10.68 4.71
N ASN A 28 8.75 -11.13 4.25
CA ASN A 28 9.94 -10.32 3.98
C ASN A 28 10.18 -10.18 2.47
N ARG A 29 9.18 -10.44 1.63
CA ARG A 29 9.29 -10.34 0.17
C ARG A 29 8.79 -8.97 -0.32
N PRO A 30 9.24 -8.50 -1.50
CA PRO A 30 9.02 -7.12 -1.97
C PRO A 30 7.57 -6.64 -1.96
N GLN A 31 6.60 -7.50 -2.28
CA GLN A 31 5.17 -7.17 -2.25
C GLN A 31 4.67 -6.68 -0.88
N ASN A 32 5.33 -7.09 0.21
CA ASN A 32 4.99 -6.71 1.58
C ASN A 32 5.84 -5.55 2.11
N LEU A 33 6.84 -5.08 1.37
CA LEU A 33 7.81 -4.11 1.86
C LEU A 33 7.67 -2.77 1.14
N LEU A 34 7.82 -1.70 1.92
CA LEU A 34 7.81 -0.33 1.42
C LEU A 34 9.06 0.40 1.91
N THR A 35 9.61 1.28 1.08
CA THR A 35 10.70 2.17 1.50
C THR A 35 10.14 3.55 1.83
N ALA A 36 10.15 3.93 3.10
CA ALA A 36 9.64 5.20 3.61
C ALA A 36 10.69 5.91 4.48
N CYS A 37 10.66 7.24 4.56
CA CYS A 37 11.48 7.91 5.57
C CYS A 37 10.98 7.55 6.98
N HIS A 38 11.86 7.67 7.98
CA HIS A 38 11.54 7.37 9.38
C HIS A 38 10.22 8.00 9.84
N ASP A 39 10.01 9.30 9.59
CA ASP A 39 8.80 10.01 10.03
C ASP A 39 7.52 9.45 9.40
N CYS A 40 7.57 9.08 8.11
CA CYS A 40 6.42 8.44 7.46
C CYS A 40 6.18 7.03 7.99
N ASN A 41 7.26 6.27 8.24
CA ASN A 41 7.13 4.94 8.84
C ASN A 41 6.47 5.02 10.23
N MET A 42 6.91 5.93 11.09
CA MET A 42 6.28 6.18 12.39
C MET A 42 4.81 6.61 12.23
N TRP A 43 4.54 7.54 11.32
CA TRP A 43 3.18 8.01 11.06
C TRP A 43 2.23 6.86 10.66
N PHE A 44 2.69 5.88 9.85
CA PHE A 44 1.88 4.71 9.48
C PHE A 44 1.50 3.84 10.69
N GLU A 45 2.38 3.76 11.70
CA GLU A 45 2.11 3.03 12.94
C GLU A 45 1.12 3.78 13.83
N ASP A 46 1.28 5.11 13.94
CA ASP A 46 0.46 5.98 14.79
C ASP A 46 -0.94 6.25 14.20
N HIS A 47 -1.10 6.16 12.87
CA HIS A 47 -2.34 6.45 12.14
C HIS A 47 -2.82 5.22 11.35
N PRO A 48 -3.18 4.12 12.04
CA PRO A 48 -3.44 2.84 11.39
C PRO A 48 -4.65 2.90 10.46
N ARG A 49 -5.71 3.67 10.78
CA ARG A 49 -6.90 3.76 9.95
C ARG A 49 -6.56 4.26 8.54
N GLU A 50 -5.82 5.35 8.47
CA GLU A 50 -5.35 5.97 7.23
C GLU A 50 -4.34 5.06 6.54
N ALA A 51 -3.41 4.47 7.30
CA ALA A 51 -2.42 3.56 6.75
C ALA A 51 -3.05 2.33 6.07
N TYR A 52 -4.13 1.77 6.65
CA TYR A 52 -4.89 0.71 6.00
C TYR A 52 -5.67 1.21 4.79
N SER A 53 -6.29 2.39 4.87
CA SER A 53 -7.05 2.98 3.76
C SER A 53 -6.20 3.25 2.52
N GLU A 54 -4.94 3.65 2.71
CA GLU A 54 -4.01 3.99 1.63
C GLU A 54 -3.09 2.82 1.25
N GLY A 55 -3.30 1.65 1.86
CA GLY A 55 -2.57 0.41 1.58
C GLY A 55 -1.11 0.40 2.06
N TRP A 56 -0.72 1.36 2.90
CA TRP A 56 0.57 1.38 3.59
C TRP A 56 0.67 0.25 4.61
N LYS A 57 -0.47 -0.12 5.21
CA LYS A 57 -0.64 -1.32 6.02
C LYS A 57 -1.71 -2.21 5.41
N VAL A 58 -1.63 -3.51 5.68
CA VAL A 58 -2.58 -4.53 5.21
C VAL A 58 -2.96 -5.42 6.40
N ARG A 59 -4.26 -5.64 6.60
CA ARG A 59 -4.77 -6.51 7.67
C ARG A 59 -4.85 -7.94 7.17
N ARG A 60 -4.42 -8.89 8.01
CA ARG A 60 -4.74 -10.31 7.80
C ARG A 60 -6.27 -10.51 7.78
N PRO A 61 -6.79 -11.46 6.98
CA PRO A 61 -6.06 -12.44 6.17
C PRO A 61 -5.63 -11.95 4.77
N MET A 62 -5.86 -10.68 4.41
CA MET A 62 -5.52 -10.16 3.08
C MET A 62 -4.01 -10.23 2.81
N LEU A 63 -3.68 -10.54 1.56
CA LEU A 63 -2.31 -10.55 1.06
C LEU A 63 -1.91 -9.17 0.54
N PRO A 64 -0.62 -8.80 0.63
CA PRO A 64 -0.14 -7.52 0.12
C PRO A 64 -0.39 -7.30 -1.38
N THR A 65 -0.44 -8.37 -2.18
CA THR A 65 -0.73 -8.33 -3.62
C THR A 65 -2.19 -8.04 -3.95
N GLU A 66 -3.09 -8.21 -2.99
CA GLU A 66 -4.54 -7.94 -3.16
C GLU A 66 -4.89 -6.48 -2.90
N MET A 67 -3.97 -5.74 -2.27
CA MET A 67 -4.17 -4.36 -1.86
C MET A 67 -3.24 -3.45 -2.66
N SER A 68 -3.82 -2.43 -3.29
CA SER A 68 -3.03 -1.33 -3.86
C SER A 68 -2.37 -0.52 -2.75
N VAL A 69 -1.41 0.33 -3.12
CA VAL A 69 -0.75 1.26 -2.22
C VAL A 69 -0.61 2.63 -2.88
N LEU A 70 -0.98 3.69 -2.15
CA LEU A 70 -0.83 5.07 -2.61
C LEU A 70 0.63 5.54 -2.53
N TYR A 71 1.13 6.08 -3.64
CA TYR A 71 2.45 6.70 -3.74
C TYR A 71 2.38 8.24 -3.68
N PRO A 72 3.51 8.93 -3.44
CA PRO A 72 3.55 10.40 -3.33
C PRO A 72 3.03 11.14 -4.57
N ASP A 73 3.12 10.52 -5.74
CA ASP A 73 2.59 11.01 -7.02
C ASP A 73 1.06 10.88 -7.13
N ARG A 74 0.39 10.52 -6.04
CA ARG A 74 -1.06 10.31 -5.93
C ARG A 74 -1.58 9.15 -6.77
N ARG A 75 -0.69 8.29 -7.29
CA ARG A 75 -1.06 7.08 -8.02
C ARG A 75 -1.05 5.88 -7.08
N GLN A 76 -1.92 4.93 -7.38
CA GLN A 76 -1.97 3.66 -6.67
C GLN A 76 -1.29 2.57 -7.50
N TYR A 77 -0.60 1.67 -6.80
CA TYR A 77 0.11 0.56 -7.41
C TYR A 77 -0.16 -0.75 -6.68
N VAL A 78 -0.22 -1.86 -7.42
CA VAL A 78 -0.08 -3.21 -6.86
C VAL A 78 1.40 -3.58 -6.90
N LEU A 79 1.91 -4.21 -5.83
CA LEU A 79 3.31 -4.63 -5.71
C LEU A 79 3.41 -6.14 -5.87
N PHE A 80 4.42 -6.61 -6.61
CA PHE A 80 4.58 -8.02 -6.95
C PHE A 80 5.82 -8.65 -6.30
N PRO A 81 5.86 -9.99 -6.17
CA PRO A 81 6.98 -10.70 -5.54
C PRO A 81 8.34 -10.52 -6.20
N ASP A 82 8.37 -10.21 -7.50
CA ASP A 82 9.58 -9.91 -8.27
C ASP A 82 10.12 -8.49 -8.04
N GLY A 83 9.45 -7.69 -7.20
CA GLY A 83 9.80 -6.30 -6.92
C GLY A 83 9.26 -5.30 -7.94
N THR A 84 8.50 -5.75 -8.93
CA THR A 84 7.81 -4.86 -9.86
C THR A 84 6.53 -4.29 -9.24
N ARG A 85 5.99 -3.26 -9.90
CA ARG A 85 4.69 -2.66 -9.55
C ARG A 85 3.90 -2.34 -10.81
N ALA A 86 2.58 -2.48 -10.73
CA ALA A 86 1.67 -2.08 -11.80
C ALA A 86 0.73 -0.97 -11.32
N PRO A 87 0.47 0.07 -12.14
CA PRO A 87 -0.49 1.10 -11.78
C PRO A 87 -1.91 0.50 -11.72
N VAL A 88 -2.69 0.93 -10.73
CA VAL A 88 -4.13 0.65 -10.70
C VAL A 88 -4.81 1.58 -11.70
N THR A 89 -5.25 1.02 -12.82
CA THR A 89 -6.06 1.77 -13.78
C THR A 89 -7.49 1.77 -13.28
N VAL A 90 -7.96 2.91 -12.76
CA VAL A 90 -9.40 3.07 -12.50
C VAL A 90 -10.06 3.24 -13.86
N ALA A 91 -10.91 2.30 -14.26
CA ALA A 91 -11.79 2.55 -15.41
C ALA A 91 -12.60 3.83 -15.12
N PRO A 92 -12.71 4.78 -16.07
CA PRO A 92 -13.51 5.97 -15.84
C PRO A 92 -14.92 5.55 -15.42
N ARG A 93 -15.39 6.09 -14.29
CA ARG A 93 -16.73 5.85 -13.78
C ARG A 93 -17.71 6.20 -14.89
N ALA A 94 -18.47 5.22 -15.41
CA ALA A 94 -19.50 5.49 -16.40
C ALA A 94 -20.43 6.57 -15.85
N ARG A 95 -20.62 7.65 -16.61
CA ARG A 95 -21.59 8.69 -16.24
C ARG A 95 -22.97 8.01 -16.18
N PRO A 96 -23.77 8.23 -15.12
CA PRO A 96 -25.15 7.78 -15.14
C PRO A 96 -25.85 8.45 -16.32
N ASN A 97 -26.43 7.64 -17.21
CA ASN A 97 -27.36 8.13 -18.21
C ASN A 97 -28.58 8.67 -17.46
N HIS A 98 -28.69 9.99 -17.35
CA HIS A 98 -29.99 10.62 -17.10
C HIS A 98 -30.77 10.58 -18.41
N ALA A 99 -31.33 9.42 -18.72
CA ALA A 99 -32.43 9.35 -19.67
C ALA A 99 -33.63 10.04 -19.01
N ALA A 100 -34.00 11.18 -19.58
CA ALA A 100 -35.17 11.94 -19.19
C ALA A 100 -36.43 11.07 -19.32
N THR A 101 -37.20 11.00 -18.24
CA THR A 101 -38.61 10.62 -18.27
C THR A 101 -39.36 11.53 -19.23
N ALA A 102 -40.01 10.93 -20.22
CA ALA A 102 -41.12 11.51 -20.97
C ALA A 102 -42.45 11.10 -20.32
#